data_AF-A0A7R9ZBZ4-F1
#
_entry.id   AF-A0A7R9ZBZ4-F1
#
_cell.length_a   1.000
_cell.length_b   1.000
_cell.length_c   1.000
_cell.angle_alpha   90.00
_cell.angle_beta   90.00
_cell.angle_gamma   90.00
#
_symmetry.space_group_name_H-M   'P 1'
#
loop_
_entity.id
_entity.type
_entity.pdbx_description
1 polymer ?
#
loop_
_entity_poly.entity_id
_entity_poly.type
_entity_poly.pdbx_seq_one_letter_code
_entity_poly.pdbx_strand_id
1 'polypeptide(L)'
;QAHLAKHGQTSEEIAGMMRWQSNCMRAMADNRPPPMPPANVDIMKMMQEAQDHESSRSAPPSIAAMSAAEKITSTPFKGTESAFESDTVREEYEKLCRDHNALIEMGASYMTFDPMGKIAFLDEIEKVEERWDVFFARFSLLGQLDKSFSSQCNAFLESMGLNEQDFRELLCETHKIMREDAEQERNFVGL
;
A
#
# COMPACT_ATOMS: atom_id res chain seq x y z
N GLN A 1 3.18 -8.38 -11.67
CA GLN A 1 3.91 -9.53 -11.05
C GLN A 1 5.45 -9.43 -11.05
N ALA A 2 6.10 -8.52 -11.80
CA ALA A 2 7.55 -8.56 -12.04
C ALA A 2 8.46 -7.79 -11.06
N HIS A 3 7.93 -6.92 -10.19
CA HIS A 3 8.77 -5.94 -9.50
C HIS A 3 9.18 -6.24 -8.05
N LEU A 4 8.44 -7.09 -7.34
CA LEU A 4 8.96 -7.68 -6.08
C LEU A 4 10.05 -8.74 -6.37
N ALA A 5 10.06 -9.29 -7.60
CA ALA A 5 11.11 -10.19 -8.07
C ALA A 5 12.49 -9.52 -8.21
N LYS A 6 12.61 -8.18 -8.14
CA LYS A 6 13.92 -7.50 -8.09
C LYS A 6 14.69 -7.81 -6.78
N HIS A 7 13.98 -8.26 -5.74
CA HIS A 7 14.54 -8.83 -4.51
C HIS A 7 14.33 -10.35 -4.41
N GLY A 8 13.92 -11.01 -5.51
CA GLY A 8 13.78 -12.46 -5.56
C GLY A 8 12.70 -13.06 -4.66
N GLN A 9 11.77 -12.24 -4.13
CA GLN A 9 10.62 -12.70 -3.34
C GLN A 9 9.33 -12.09 -3.92
N THR A 10 8.27 -12.88 -4.06
CA THR A 10 6.95 -12.45 -4.52
C THR A 10 6.15 -11.80 -3.38
N SER A 11 5.11 -11.01 -3.69
CA SER A 11 4.19 -10.43 -2.68
C SER A 11 3.56 -11.52 -1.80
N GLU A 12 3.24 -12.65 -2.40
CA GLU A 12 2.68 -13.82 -1.74
C GLU A 12 3.67 -14.50 -0.77
N GLU A 13 4.95 -14.57 -1.14
CA GLU A 13 6.03 -15.05 -0.26
C GLU A 13 6.25 -14.12 0.94
N ILE A 14 6.24 -12.79 0.70
CA ILE A 14 6.37 -11.79 1.77
C ILE A 14 5.17 -11.84 2.72
N ALA A 15 3.94 -11.91 2.19
CA ALA A 15 2.73 -12.03 3.00
C ALA A 15 2.70 -13.35 3.79
N GLY A 16 3.06 -14.48 3.15
CA GLY A 16 3.20 -15.77 3.81
C GLY A 16 4.22 -15.74 4.95
N MET A 17 5.36 -15.08 4.74
CA MET A 17 6.39 -14.89 5.76
C MET A 17 5.90 -14.02 6.92
N MET A 18 5.26 -12.88 6.66
CA MET A 18 4.75 -11.99 7.71
C MET A 18 3.70 -12.70 8.57
N ARG A 19 2.78 -13.44 7.94
CA ARG A 19 1.80 -14.29 8.65
C ARG A 19 2.48 -15.34 9.52
N TRP A 20 3.48 -16.04 8.98
CA TRP A 20 4.23 -17.03 9.74
C TRP A 20 4.95 -16.42 10.94
N GLN A 21 5.65 -15.30 10.76
CA GLN A 21 6.32 -14.58 11.84
C GLN A 21 5.35 -14.12 12.93
N SER A 22 4.20 -13.54 12.54
CA SER A 22 3.14 -13.16 13.47
C SER A 22 2.62 -14.36 14.28
N ASN A 23 2.40 -15.49 13.62
CA ASN A 23 1.98 -16.73 14.29
C ASN A 23 3.06 -17.30 15.22
N CYS A 24 4.34 -17.17 14.87
CA CYS A 24 5.46 -17.51 15.75
C CYS A 24 5.51 -16.60 16.99
N MET A 25 5.29 -15.29 16.84
CA MET A 25 5.22 -14.35 17.97
C MET A 25 4.07 -14.68 18.92
N ARG A 26 2.89 -15.00 18.36
CA ARG A 26 1.74 -15.44 19.15
C ARG A 26 2.02 -16.78 19.85
N ALA A 27 2.64 -17.73 19.17
CA ALA A 27 3.05 -19.00 19.76
C ALA A 27 4.02 -18.83 20.95
N MET A 28 5.00 -17.93 20.82
CA MET A 28 5.93 -17.61 21.92
C MET A 28 5.21 -16.97 23.11
N ALA A 29 4.28 -16.04 22.87
CA ALA A 29 3.48 -15.42 23.93
C ALA A 29 2.63 -16.47 24.68
N ASP A 30 2.13 -17.48 23.97
CA ASP A 30 1.31 -18.58 24.52
C ASP A 30 2.14 -19.75 25.08
N ASN A 31 3.48 -19.65 25.14
CA ASN A 31 4.40 -20.75 25.51
C ASN A 31 4.18 -22.05 24.72
N ARG A 32 3.78 -21.96 23.45
CA ARG A 32 3.62 -23.10 22.54
C ARG A 32 4.72 -23.12 21.47
N PRO A 33 5.06 -24.29 20.91
CA PRO A 33 6.02 -24.38 19.81
C PRO A 33 5.59 -23.51 18.62
N PRO A 34 6.52 -22.80 17.96
CA PRO A 34 6.21 -22.03 16.77
C PRO A 34 5.70 -22.95 15.66
N PRO A 35 4.75 -22.48 14.82
CA PRO A 35 4.30 -23.25 13.67
C PRO A 35 5.44 -23.43 12.66
N MET A 36 5.36 -24.49 11.88
CA MET A 36 6.31 -24.73 10.79
C MET A 36 6.21 -23.63 9.73
N PRO A 37 7.32 -23.23 9.09
CA PRO A 37 7.31 -22.28 7.99
C PRO A 37 6.44 -22.80 6.83
N PRO A 38 5.75 -21.90 6.10
CA PRO A 38 5.07 -22.24 4.87
C PRO A 38 6.04 -22.83 3.83
N ALA A 39 5.56 -23.73 2.97
CA ALA A 39 6.40 -24.40 1.97
C ALA A 39 7.03 -23.42 0.94
N ASN A 40 6.46 -22.23 0.79
CA ASN A 40 6.95 -21.14 -0.05
C ASN A 40 7.92 -20.19 0.66
N VAL A 41 8.30 -20.45 1.93
CA VAL A 41 9.25 -19.61 2.69
C VAL A 41 10.59 -20.34 2.86
N ASP A 42 11.62 -19.87 2.15
CA ASP A 42 13.00 -20.38 2.27
C ASP A 42 13.79 -19.63 3.36
N ILE A 43 13.82 -20.23 4.56
CA ILE A 43 14.51 -19.67 5.73
C ILE A 43 16.02 -19.50 5.49
N MET A 44 16.65 -20.39 4.72
CA MET A 44 18.10 -20.35 4.50
C MET A 44 18.48 -19.17 3.61
N LYS A 45 17.71 -18.95 2.54
CA LYS A 45 17.88 -17.79 1.66
C LYS A 45 17.72 -16.47 2.41
N MET A 46 16.74 -16.37 3.31
CA MET A 46 16.53 -15.17 4.14
C MET A 46 17.70 -14.87 5.08
N MET A 47 18.25 -15.87 5.76
CA MET A 47 19.39 -15.66 6.66
C MET A 47 20.61 -15.13 5.90
N GLN A 48 20.78 -15.58 4.66
CA GLN A 48 21.86 -15.14 3.79
C GLN A 48 21.63 -13.71 3.27
N GLU A 49 20.42 -13.38 2.83
CA GLU A 49 20.04 -12.02 2.43
C GLU A 49 20.18 -11.01 3.60
N ALA A 50 19.85 -11.40 4.82
CA ALA A 50 20.03 -10.56 6.01
C ALA A 50 21.52 -10.29 6.30
N GLN A 51 22.38 -11.29 6.15
CA GLN A 51 23.84 -11.14 6.30
C GLN A 51 24.47 -10.30 5.18
N ASP A 52 23.97 -10.44 3.95
CA ASP A 52 24.40 -9.66 2.79
C ASP A 52 23.97 -8.19 2.92
N HIS A 53 22.79 -7.92 3.49
CA HIS A 53 22.33 -6.56 3.79
C HIS A 53 23.15 -5.87 4.89
N GLU A 54 23.53 -6.57 5.96
CA GLU A 54 24.40 -6.03 7.02
C GLU A 54 25.79 -5.61 6.49
N SER A 55 26.29 -6.31 5.48
CA SER A 55 27.61 -6.06 4.89
C SER A 55 27.62 -5.00 3.77
N SER A 56 26.44 -4.63 3.23
CA SER A 56 26.28 -3.77 2.05
C SER A 56 26.21 -2.25 2.31
N ARG A 57 26.01 -1.78 3.56
CA ARG A 57 25.76 -0.35 3.92
C ARG A 57 24.62 0.34 3.13
N SER A 58 23.86 -0.38 2.30
CA SER A 58 22.67 0.18 1.64
C SER A 58 21.55 0.36 2.65
N ALA A 59 20.82 1.46 2.53
CA ALA A 59 19.66 1.69 3.37
C ALA A 59 18.61 0.58 3.12
N PRO A 60 17.93 0.07 4.15
CA PRO A 60 16.88 -0.91 3.97
C PRO A 60 15.77 -0.35 3.06
N PRO A 61 15.05 -1.21 2.31
CA PRO A 61 14.09 -0.80 1.28
C PRO A 61 13.04 0.21 1.74
N SER A 62 12.57 0.11 3.00
CA SER A 62 11.61 1.04 3.60
C SER A 62 12.16 2.47 3.74
N ILE A 63 13.42 2.63 4.14
CA ILE A 63 14.06 3.95 4.28
C ILE A 63 14.30 4.57 2.90
N ALA A 64 14.71 3.76 1.92
CA ALA A 64 14.91 4.22 0.54
C ALA A 64 13.59 4.70 -0.09
N ALA A 65 12.49 3.96 0.10
CA ALA A 65 11.17 4.33 -0.38
C ALA A 65 10.65 5.62 0.29
N MET A 66 10.81 5.75 1.61
CA MET A 66 10.42 6.97 2.34
C MET A 66 11.19 8.20 1.83
N SER A 67 12.52 8.09 1.67
CA SER A 67 13.34 9.20 1.15
C SER A 67 13.03 9.54 -0.32
N ALA A 68 12.59 8.56 -1.12
CA ALA A 68 12.14 8.81 -2.48
C ALA A 68 10.77 9.52 -2.50
N ALA A 69 9.86 9.17 -1.59
CA ALA A 69 8.56 9.82 -1.47
C ALA A 69 8.67 11.31 -1.05
N GLU A 70 9.64 11.65 -0.19
CA GLU A 70 9.93 13.04 0.22
C GLU A 70 10.29 13.97 -0.95
N LYS A 71 10.68 13.43 -2.11
CA LYS A 71 11.00 14.21 -3.31
C LYS A 71 9.75 14.68 -4.06
N ILE A 72 8.58 14.11 -3.77
CA ILE A 72 7.29 14.58 -4.29
C ILE A 72 6.90 15.81 -3.47
N THR A 73 7.14 16.99 -4.04
CA THR A 73 6.93 18.29 -3.40
C THR A 73 5.85 19.12 -4.08
N SER A 74 5.44 18.70 -5.28
CA SER A 74 4.37 19.33 -6.03
C SER A 74 3.01 18.75 -5.65
N THR A 75 1.96 19.54 -5.82
CA THR A 75 0.57 19.12 -5.64
C THR A 75 -0.04 18.77 -7.00
N PRO A 76 -1.00 17.83 -7.06
CA PRO A 76 -1.66 17.44 -8.31
C PRO A 76 -2.47 18.59 -8.93
N PHE A 77 -2.99 19.48 -8.08
CA PHE A 77 -3.83 20.61 -8.45
C PHE A 77 -3.36 21.87 -7.72
N LYS A 78 -3.50 23.02 -8.38
CA LYS A 78 -3.24 24.36 -7.82
C LYS A 78 -4.52 25.08 -7.43
N GLY A 79 -5.68 24.58 -7.85
CA GLY A 79 -6.99 25.18 -7.62
C GLY A 79 -7.31 26.34 -8.55
N THR A 80 -6.45 26.62 -9.54
CA THR A 80 -6.60 27.70 -10.52
C THR A 80 -6.86 27.18 -11.94
N GLU A 81 -6.94 25.85 -12.10
CA GLU A 81 -7.28 25.19 -13.34
C GLU A 81 -8.72 25.50 -13.75
N SER A 82 -9.01 25.60 -15.06
CA SER A 82 -10.34 26.02 -15.52
C SER A 82 -11.46 25.03 -15.16
N ALA A 83 -11.15 23.74 -14.92
CA ALA A 83 -12.13 22.79 -14.40
C ALA A 83 -12.71 23.22 -13.04
N PHE A 84 -11.94 23.97 -12.23
CA PHE A 84 -12.40 24.51 -10.93
C PHE A 84 -13.28 25.76 -11.04
N GLU A 85 -13.54 26.27 -12.25
CA GLU A 85 -14.59 27.28 -12.48
C GLU A 85 -15.98 26.71 -12.19
N SER A 86 -16.15 25.38 -12.30
CA SER A 86 -17.39 24.70 -11.93
C SER A 86 -17.48 24.49 -10.42
N ASP A 87 -18.52 25.03 -9.80
CA ASP A 87 -18.81 24.83 -8.38
C ASP A 87 -18.95 23.33 -8.04
N THR A 88 -19.57 22.55 -8.93
CA THR A 88 -19.70 21.10 -8.76
C THR A 88 -18.34 20.40 -8.70
N VAL A 89 -17.38 20.79 -9.54
CA VAL A 89 -16.02 20.19 -9.51
C VAL A 89 -15.28 20.57 -8.24
N ARG A 90 -15.47 21.80 -7.74
CA ARG A 90 -14.87 22.26 -6.49
C ARG A 90 -15.45 21.50 -5.29
N GLU A 91 -16.77 21.35 -5.23
CA GLU A 91 -17.45 20.58 -4.18
C GLU A 91 -17.05 19.09 -4.20
N GLU A 92 -16.93 18.50 -5.39
CA GLU A 92 -16.44 17.13 -5.58
C GLU A 92 -15.02 16.97 -5.03
N TYR A 93 -14.11 17.88 -5.38
CA TYR A 93 -12.73 17.88 -4.90
C TYR A 93 -12.63 18.04 -3.38
N GLU A 94 -13.36 19.01 -2.81
CA GLU A 94 -13.40 19.21 -1.36
C GLU A 94 -13.93 17.96 -0.64
N LYS A 95 -14.97 17.33 -1.18
CA LYS A 95 -15.51 16.09 -0.62
C LYS A 95 -14.51 14.96 -0.71
N LEU A 96 -13.83 14.79 -1.85
CA LEU A 96 -12.76 13.81 -2.03
C LEU A 96 -11.63 14.00 -1.01
N CYS A 97 -11.15 15.22 -0.82
CA CYS A 97 -10.13 15.52 0.19
C CYS A 97 -10.60 15.20 1.60
N ARG A 98 -11.83 15.57 1.97
CA ARG A 98 -12.40 15.26 3.29
C ARG A 98 -12.50 13.75 3.53
N ASP A 99 -13.07 13.02 2.58
CA ASP A 99 -13.27 11.57 2.70
C ASP A 99 -11.92 10.84 2.76
N HIS A 100 -10.95 11.26 1.94
CA HIS A 100 -9.60 10.70 1.97
C HIS A 100 -8.86 10.97 3.29
N ASN A 101 -8.94 12.20 3.83
CA ASN A 101 -8.33 12.50 5.13
C ASN A 101 -8.98 11.70 6.27
N ALA A 102 -10.30 11.54 6.25
CA ALA A 102 -11.00 10.71 7.22
C ALA A 102 -10.55 9.24 7.16
N LEU A 103 -10.29 8.72 5.96
CA LEU A 103 -9.72 7.38 5.78
C LEU A 103 -8.29 7.25 6.31
N ILE A 104 -7.44 8.25 6.11
CA ILE A 104 -6.07 8.26 6.68
C ILE A 104 -6.14 8.20 8.21
N GLU A 105 -6.99 9.03 8.82
CA GLU A 105 -7.17 9.06 10.27
C GLU A 105 -7.73 7.73 10.80
N MET A 106 -8.70 7.15 10.12
CA MET A 106 -9.27 5.84 10.45
C MET A 106 -8.22 4.73 10.28
N GLY A 107 -7.46 4.75 9.20
CA GLY A 107 -6.44 3.76 8.86
C GLY A 107 -5.29 3.70 9.87
N ALA A 108 -4.98 4.80 10.55
CA ALA A 108 -4.01 4.82 11.64
C ALA A 108 -4.39 3.86 12.79
N SER A 109 -5.68 3.54 12.94
CA SER A 109 -6.21 2.60 13.92
C SER A 109 -6.52 1.21 13.35
N TYR A 110 -6.18 0.91 12.09
CA TYR A 110 -6.56 -0.33 11.40
C TYR A 110 -6.24 -1.60 12.21
N MET A 111 -5.10 -1.64 12.90
CA MET A 111 -4.68 -2.79 13.70
C MET A 111 -5.57 -3.07 14.92
N THR A 112 -6.37 -2.10 15.36
CA THR A 112 -7.29 -2.24 16.50
C THR A 112 -8.70 -2.66 16.08
N PHE A 113 -8.98 -2.68 14.78
CA PHE A 113 -10.28 -3.07 14.27
C PHE A 113 -10.52 -4.57 14.47
N ASP A 114 -11.79 -4.89 14.75
CA ASP A 114 -12.25 -6.27 14.63
C ASP A 114 -12.27 -6.68 13.15
N PRO A 115 -12.41 -7.99 12.85
CA PRO A 115 -12.38 -8.46 11.47
C PRO A 115 -13.41 -7.79 10.56
N MET A 116 -14.60 -7.47 11.08
CA MET A 116 -15.64 -6.76 10.32
C MET A 116 -15.26 -5.31 10.05
N GLY A 117 -14.67 -4.61 11.02
CA GLY A 117 -14.15 -3.25 10.85
C GLY A 117 -13.01 -3.18 9.84
N LYS A 118 -12.12 -4.19 9.79
CA LYS A 118 -11.07 -4.29 8.76
C LYS A 118 -11.66 -4.42 7.36
N ILE A 119 -12.66 -5.28 7.17
CA ILE A 119 -13.33 -5.46 5.87
C ILE A 119 -14.06 -4.17 5.47
N ALA A 120 -14.81 -3.55 6.38
CA ALA A 120 -15.49 -2.28 6.11
C ALA A 120 -14.51 -1.14 5.77
N PHE A 121 -13.35 -1.09 6.44
CA PHE A 121 -12.29 -0.15 6.10
C PHE A 121 -11.78 -0.36 4.67
N LEU A 122 -11.53 -1.61 4.28
CA LEU A 122 -11.09 -1.96 2.92
C LEU A 122 -12.15 -1.62 1.86
N ASP A 123 -13.44 -1.80 2.17
CA ASP A 123 -14.52 -1.39 1.26
C ASP A 123 -14.58 0.14 1.07
N GLU A 124 -14.31 0.91 2.13
CA GLU A 124 -14.33 2.37 2.04
C GLU A 124 -13.08 2.93 1.35
N ILE A 125 -11.89 2.33 1.56
CA ILE A 125 -10.67 2.79 0.88
C ILE A 125 -10.76 2.56 -0.64
N GLU A 126 -11.25 1.40 -1.08
CA GLU A 126 -11.45 1.08 -2.50
C GLU A 126 -12.42 2.07 -3.17
N LYS A 127 -13.51 2.45 -2.49
CA LYS A 127 -14.47 3.46 -3.01
C LYS A 127 -13.86 4.84 -3.18
N VAL A 128 -13.03 5.27 -2.23
CA VAL A 128 -12.38 6.58 -2.31
C VAL A 128 -11.29 6.59 -3.38
N GLU A 129 -10.54 5.49 -3.52
CA GLU A 129 -9.57 5.31 -4.60
C GLU A 129 -10.22 5.37 -5.99
N GLU A 130 -11.32 4.67 -6.21
CA GLU A 130 -12.06 4.72 -7.48
C GLU A 130 -12.49 6.16 -7.82
N ARG A 131 -12.97 6.92 -6.82
CA ARG A 131 -13.36 8.32 -7.03
C ARG A 131 -12.16 9.21 -7.34
N TRP A 132 -11.01 8.97 -6.72
CA TRP A 132 -9.77 9.65 -7.08
C TRP A 132 -9.34 9.32 -8.50
N ASP A 133 -9.43 8.06 -8.92
CA ASP A 133 -9.08 7.65 -10.28
C ASP A 133 -9.92 8.37 -11.33
N VAL A 134 -11.24 8.44 -11.13
CA VAL A 134 -12.13 9.18 -12.02
C VAL A 134 -11.77 10.67 -12.05
N PHE A 135 -11.45 11.26 -10.91
CA PHE A 135 -11.10 12.67 -10.81
C PHE A 135 -9.76 12.97 -11.52
N PHE A 136 -8.72 12.19 -11.25
CA PHE A 136 -7.40 12.31 -11.89
C PHE A 136 -7.48 12.07 -13.40
N ALA A 137 -8.22 11.05 -13.84
CA ALA A 137 -8.43 10.77 -15.27
C ALA A 137 -9.06 11.97 -15.98
N ARG A 138 -10.06 12.62 -15.35
CA ARG A 138 -10.70 13.82 -15.91
C ARG A 138 -9.71 14.97 -16.10
N PHE A 139 -8.91 15.27 -15.07
CA PHE A 139 -7.91 16.35 -15.16
C PHE A 139 -6.76 16.02 -16.12
N SER A 140 -6.37 14.74 -16.22
CA SER A 140 -5.39 14.26 -17.20
C SER A 140 -5.89 14.47 -18.63
N LEU A 141 -7.14 14.07 -18.93
CA LEU A 141 -7.77 14.26 -20.24
C LEU A 141 -7.94 15.73 -20.63
N LEU A 142 -8.19 16.60 -19.64
CA LEU A 142 -8.28 18.05 -19.85
C LEU A 142 -6.89 18.72 -20.00
N GLY A 143 -5.80 17.99 -19.76
CA GLY A 143 -4.44 18.54 -19.76
C GLY A 143 -4.19 19.52 -18.61
N GLN A 144 -4.96 19.39 -17.52
CA GLN A 144 -4.95 20.30 -16.37
C GLN A 144 -4.26 19.72 -15.13
N LEU A 145 -3.83 18.46 -15.18
CA LEU A 145 -2.99 17.88 -14.14
C LEU A 145 -1.60 18.54 -14.15
N ASP A 146 -1.06 18.88 -12.97
CA ASP A 146 0.27 19.48 -12.88
C ASP A 146 1.35 18.51 -13.40
N LYS A 147 2.10 18.95 -14.41
CA LYS A 147 3.14 18.12 -15.06
C LYS A 147 4.32 17.81 -14.14
N SER A 148 4.65 18.70 -13.20
CA SER A 148 5.72 18.46 -12.21
C SER A 148 5.28 17.35 -11.26
N PHE A 149 4.03 17.35 -10.85
CA PHE A 149 3.45 16.29 -10.02
C PHE A 149 3.56 14.93 -10.72
N SER A 150 3.04 14.81 -11.94
CA SER A 150 3.15 13.57 -12.70
C SER A 150 4.60 13.12 -12.90
N SER A 151 5.52 14.06 -13.20
CA SER A 151 6.93 13.73 -13.38
C SER A 151 7.60 13.26 -12.09
N GLN A 152 7.28 13.86 -10.94
CA GLN A 152 7.82 13.46 -9.63
C GLN A 152 7.27 12.11 -9.19
N CYS A 153 5.97 11.85 -9.40
CA CYS A 153 5.37 10.55 -9.15
C CYS A 153 6.00 9.45 -10.03
N ASN A 154 6.18 9.70 -11.32
CA ASN A 154 6.82 8.74 -12.23
C ASN A 154 8.27 8.46 -11.80
N ALA A 155 9.05 9.48 -11.46
CA ALA A 155 10.42 9.30 -10.98
C ALA A 155 10.47 8.52 -9.65
N PHE A 156 9.51 8.75 -8.75
CA PHE A 156 9.36 7.98 -7.52
C PHE A 156 9.06 6.50 -7.82
N LEU A 157 8.09 6.21 -8.69
CA LEU A 157 7.77 4.85 -9.09
C LEU A 157 8.96 4.17 -9.76
N GLU A 158 9.61 4.84 -10.71
CA GLU A 158 10.82 4.35 -11.39
C GLU A 158 11.97 4.05 -10.42
N SER A 159 12.11 4.82 -9.34
CA SER A 159 13.11 4.57 -8.29
C SER A 159 12.87 3.27 -7.54
N MET A 160 11.61 2.83 -7.45
CA MET A 160 11.20 1.52 -6.95
C MET A 160 11.13 0.46 -8.08
N GLY A 161 11.44 0.86 -9.31
CA GLY A 161 11.31 0.07 -10.52
C GLY A 161 9.86 -0.07 -11.03
N LEU A 162 8.88 0.52 -10.38
CA LEU A 162 7.48 0.40 -10.77
C LEU A 162 7.14 1.42 -11.87
N ASN A 163 6.15 1.09 -12.68
CA ASN A 163 5.34 2.11 -13.37
C ASN A 163 3.97 2.25 -12.67
N GLU A 164 3.14 3.17 -13.16
CA GLU A 164 1.80 3.41 -12.59
C GLU A 164 0.93 2.14 -12.58
N GLN A 165 0.94 1.37 -13.66
CA GLN A 165 0.16 0.14 -13.76
C GLN A 165 0.65 -0.92 -12.77
N ASP A 166 1.97 -1.10 -12.64
CA ASP A 166 2.54 -2.03 -11.66
C ASP A 166 2.17 -1.64 -10.23
N PHE A 167 2.16 -0.33 -9.92
CA PHE A 167 1.77 0.17 -8.61
C PHE A 167 0.28 -0.08 -8.32
N ARG A 168 -0.60 0.13 -9.31
CA ARG A 168 -2.04 -0.16 -9.20
C ARG A 168 -2.32 -1.64 -8.96
N GLU A 169 -1.63 -2.51 -9.70
CA GLU A 169 -1.71 -3.96 -9.51
C GLU A 169 -1.22 -4.37 -8.12
N LEU A 170 -0.11 -3.79 -7.65
CA LEU A 170 0.43 -4.03 -6.32
C LEU A 170 -0.55 -3.61 -5.22
N LEU A 171 -1.20 -2.46 -5.36
CA LEU A 171 -2.17 -1.95 -4.40
C LEU A 171 -3.40 -2.86 -4.33
N CYS A 172 -3.94 -3.25 -5.48
CA CYS A 172 -5.06 -4.18 -5.58
C CYS A 172 -4.75 -5.53 -4.91
N GLU A 173 -3.57 -6.10 -5.19
CA GLU A 173 -3.15 -7.35 -4.56
C GLU A 173 -2.98 -7.19 -3.05
N THR A 174 -2.47 -6.04 -2.59
CA THR A 174 -2.32 -5.75 -1.16
C THR A 174 -3.68 -5.70 -0.45
N HIS A 175 -4.68 -5.03 -1.03
CA HIS A 175 -6.04 -4.99 -0.47
C HIS A 175 -6.67 -6.38 -0.42
N LYS A 176 -6.47 -7.19 -1.46
CA LYS A 176 -6.94 -8.58 -1.49
C LYS A 176 -6.32 -9.41 -0.36
N ILE A 177 -5.00 -9.33 -0.16
CA ILE A 177 -4.30 -10.01 0.93
C ILE A 177 -4.83 -9.57 2.30
N MET A 178 -5.00 -8.26 2.50
CA MET A 178 -5.54 -7.71 3.75
C MET A 178 -6.98 -8.17 4.02
N ARG A 179 -7.78 -8.29 2.96
CA ARG A 179 -9.16 -8.77 3.03
C ARG A 179 -9.21 -10.26 3.40
N GLU A 180 -8.40 -11.08 2.74
CA GLU A 180 -8.28 -12.50 3.06
C GLU A 180 -7.85 -12.72 4.53
N ASP A 181 -6.93 -11.89 5.02
CA ASP A 181 -6.50 -11.94 6.43
C ASP A 181 -7.64 -11.60 7.38
N ALA A 182 -8.38 -10.53 7.11
CA ALA A 182 -9.54 -10.15 7.91
C ALA A 182 -10.63 -11.25 7.87
N GLU A 183 -10.89 -11.87 6.72
CA GLU A 183 -11.84 -12.97 6.60
C GLU A 183 -11.39 -14.24 7.35
N GLN A 184 -10.10 -14.55 7.33
CA GLN A 184 -9.55 -15.66 8.12
C GLN A 184 -9.66 -15.39 9.62
N GLU A 185 -9.33 -14.18 10.07
CA GLU A 185 -9.50 -13.77 11.46
C GLU A 185 -10.96 -13.90 11.89
N ARG A 186 -11.89 -13.42 11.06
CA ARG A 186 -13.34 -13.53 11.27
C ARG A 186 -13.78 -14.99 11.45
N ASN A 187 -13.37 -15.87 10.53
CA ASN A 187 -13.70 -17.29 10.58
C ASN A 187 -13.12 -17.97 11.82
N PHE A 188 -11.93 -17.55 12.27
CA PHE A 188 -11.29 -18.08 13.47
C PHE A 188 -12.02 -17.67 14.76
N VAL A 189 -12.58 -16.45 14.81
CA VAL A 189 -13.35 -15.97 15.98
C VAL A 189 -14.83 -16.36 15.95
N GLY A 190 -15.29 -17.06 14.90
CA GLY A 190 -16.66 -17.59 14.80
C GLY A 190 -17.74 -16.55 14.54
N LEU A 191 -17.41 -15.44 13.88
CA LEU A 191 -18.31 -14.34 13.49
C LEU A 191 -18.72 -14.40 12.01
#